data_AF-A0A358MEJ6-F1
#
_entry.id   AF-A0A358MEJ6-F1
#
_cell.length_a   1.000
_cell.length_b   1.000
_cell.length_c   1.000
_cell.angle_alpha   90.00
_cell.angle_beta   90.00
_cell.angle_gamma   90.00
#
_symmetry.space_group_name_H-M   'P 1'
#
loop_
_entity.id
_entity.type
_entity.pdbx_description
1 polymer ?
#
loop_
_entity_poly.entity_id
_entity_poly.type
_entity_poly.pdbx_seq_one_letter_code
_entity_poly.pdbx_strand_id
1 'polypeptide(L)'
;MKLAETVTFGGSGFDRAGELRSDPAAQTRLLADAATRSIAFWRGKPLIIKEESESARLVRLPLSHPLFAECQDAPIFLGRDTEGALFTHDISGWQPEDVNAAELGSFLDPSEQQHPALTQGEVFAELRGLMTRLSPRDAELAAMARAVQAWHDTHGFCARCGTKSEIANAGWQRDCPACGAHHFPRTDPVVIMAVTRGNAILLGRSPGWPKR
;
A
#
# COMPACT_ATOMS: atom_id res chain seq x y z
N MET A 1 11.07 -22.44 14.58
CA MET A 1 9.77 -21.75 14.68
C MET A 1 8.74 -22.65 13.98
N LYS A 2 7.87 -23.35 14.72
CA LYS A 2 7.01 -24.43 14.19
C LYS A 2 5.80 -23.94 13.36
N LEU A 3 5.63 -22.63 13.23
CA LEU A 3 4.53 -21.95 12.53
C LEU A 3 5.07 -20.83 11.60
N ALA A 4 6.27 -20.99 11.05
CA ALA A 4 6.84 -20.00 10.12
C ALA A 4 5.98 -19.79 8.85
N GLU A 5 5.00 -20.66 8.62
CA GLU A 5 4.10 -20.67 7.46
C GLU A 5 2.95 -19.67 7.59
N THR A 6 2.70 -19.11 8.77
CA THR A 6 1.63 -18.10 8.99
C THR A 6 2.22 -16.70 9.07
N VAL A 7 2.76 -16.21 7.95
CA VAL A 7 3.25 -14.82 7.84
C VAL A 7 2.05 -13.91 7.56
N THR A 8 1.72 -13.02 8.49
CA THR A 8 0.55 -12.11 8.42
C THR A 8 0.47 -11.31 7.11
N PHE A 9 1.62 -10.97 6.51
CA PHE A 9 1.71 -10.12 5.31
C PHE A 9 2.23 -10.83 4.05
N GLY A 10 2.16 -12.16 4.01
CA GLY A 10 2.68 -12.92 2.86
C GLY A 10 2.16 -14.34 2.71
N GLY A 11 1.43 -14.86 3.71
CA GLY A 11 0.93 -16.22 3.71
C GLY A 11 -0.47 -16.39 3.13
N SER A 12 -1.07 -15.35 2.54
CA SER A 12 -2.49 -15.43 2.13
C SER A 12 -2.71 -16.19 0.81
N GLY A 13 -1.65 -16.50 0.06
CA GLY A 13 -1.72 -17.22 -1.22
C GLY A 13 -1.97 -16.33 -2.45
N PHE A 14 -1.57 -15.05 -2.41
CA PHE A 14 -1.68 -14.13 -3.54
C PHE A 14 -0.55 -14.38 -4.55
N ASP A 15 -0.90 -14.54 -5.84
CA ASP A 15 0.10 -14.68 -6.90
C ASP A 15 0.62 -13.29 -7.31
N ARG A 16 1.85 -12.97 -6.92
CA ARG A 16 2.47 -11.68 -7.29
C ARG A 16 2.82 -11.57 -8.77
N ALA A 17 2.77 -12.68 -9.52
CA ALA A 17 2.93 -12.78 -10.97
C ALA A 17 4.09 -11.91 -11.51
N GLY A 18 5.26 -12.06 -10.89
CA GLY A 18 6.42 -11.20 -11.13
C GLY A 18 6.89 -11.21 -12.59
N GLU A 19 6.69 -12.34 -13.28
CA GLU A 19 6.98 -12.54 -14.69
C GLU A 19 6.18 -11.64 -15.63
N LEU A 20 5.01 -11.13 -15.20
CA LEU A 20 4.15 -10.27 -16.02
C LEU A 20 4.55 -8.80 -15.97
N ARG A 21 5.46 -8.42 -15.05
CA ARG A 21 5.83 -7.02 -14.80
C ARG A 21 6.64 -6.41 -15.95
N SER A 22 7.46 -7.22 -16.60
CA SER A 22 8.31 -6.81 -17.72
C SER A 22 7.66 -7.02 -19.10
N ASP A 23 6.41 -7.50 -19.16
CA ASP A 23 5.68 -7.77 -20.40
C ASP A 23 4.63 -6.68 -20.69
N PRO A 24 4.90 -5.72 -21.60
CA PRO A 24 3.96 -4.65 -21.92
C PRO A 24 2.64 -5.13 -22.53
N ALA A 25 2.66 -6.24 -23.27
CA ALA A 25 1.46 -6.80 -23.87
C ALA A 25 0.58 -7.49 -22.81
N ALA A 26 1.19 -8.15 -21.82
CA ALA A 26 0.47 -8.61 -20.64
C ALA A 26 -0.13 -7.45 -19.85
N GLN A 27 0.65 -6.41 -19.54
CA GLN A 27 0.16 -5.22 -18.82
C GLN A 27 -1.04 -4.57 -19.52
N THR A 28 -0.96 -4.40 -20.85
CA THR A 28 -2.06 -3.85 -21.66
C THR A 28 -3.32 -4.69 -21.54
N ARG A 29 -3.21 -6.03 -21.60
CA ARG A 29 -4.36 -6.94 -21.43
C ARG A 29 -4.94 -6.88 -20.03
N LEU A 30 -4.09 -6.87 -18.99
CA LEU A 30 -4.52 -6.80 -17.60
C LEU A 30 -5.27 -5.49 -17.32
N LEU A 31 -4.79 -4.35 -17.84
CA LEU A 31 -5.46 -3.06 -17.68
C LEU A 31 -6.79 -2.96 -18.44
N ALA A 32 -6.96 -3.70 -19.53
CA ALA A 32 -8.19 -3.74 -20.30
C ALA A 32 -9.25 -4.72 -19.75
N ASP A 33 -8.87 -5.63 -18.84
CA ASP A 33 -9.76 -6.64 -18.30
C ASP A 33 -10.76 -6.05 -17.29
N ALA A 34 -12.06 -6.29 -17.51
CA ALA A 34 -13.14 -5.81 -16.64
C ALA A 34 -13.13 -6.45 -15.25
N ALA A 35 -12.47 -7.60 -15.07
CA ALA A 35 -12.26 -8.24 -13.78
C ALA A 35 -11.18 -7.55 -12.94
N THR A 36 -10.28 -6.77 -13.59
CA THR A 36 -9.20 -6.08 -12.90
C THR A 36 -9.72 -5.07 -11.89
N ARG A 37 -9.08 -5.08 -10.72
CA ARG A 37 -9.38 -4.16 -9.63
C ARG A 37 -8.16 -3.35 -9.24
N SER A 38 -8.39 -2.24 -8.54
CA SER A 38 -7.34 -1.45 -7.92
C SER A 38 -7.68 -1.07 -6.50
N ILE A 39 -6.65 -1.05 -5.65
CA ILE A 39 -6.69 -0.43 -4.33
C ILE A 39 -6.27 1.03 -4.47
N ALA A 40 -7.11 1.94 -3.99
CA ALA A 40 -6.80 3.37 -3.97
C ALA A 40 -6.09 3.75 -2.67
N PHE A 41 -5.11 4.65 -2.78
CA PHE A 41 -4.46 5.29 -1.65
C PHE A 41 -4.55 6.80 -1.77
N TRP A 42 -4.74 7.48 -0.64
CA TRP A 42 -4.61 8.93 -0.55
C TRP A 42 -3.59 9.25 0.54
N ARG A 43 -2.46 9.85 0.17
CA ARG A 43 -1.31 10.15 1.05
C ARG A 43 -0.90 8.93 1.88
N GLY A 44 -0.94 7.77 1.24
CA GLY A 44 -0.63 6.47 1.83
C GLY A 44 -1.70 5.89 2.78
N LYS A 45 -2.84 6.54 2.97
CA LYS A 45 -4.01 5.92 3.61
C LYS A 45 -4.75 5.07 2.57
N PRO A 46 -4.96 3.76 2.80
CA PRO A 46 -5.77 2.95 1.89
C PRO A 46 -7.25 3.32 1.98
N LEU A 47 -7.97 3.09 0.90
CA LEU A 47 -9.44 3.09 0.92
C LEU A 47 -9.97 1.85 1.63
N ILE A 48 -10.76 2.06 2.67
CA ILE A 48 -11.37 1.00 3.47
C ILE A 48 -12.85 1.28 3.69
N ILE A 49 -13.58 0.23 4.05
CA ILE A 49 -14.89 0.33 4.69
C ILE A 49 -14.77 -0.17 6.13
N LYS A 50 -15.32 0.59 7.07
CA LYS A 50 -15.45 0.16 8.47
C LYS A 50 -16.73 -0.64 8.64
N GLU A 51 -16.64 -1.74 9.35
CA GLU A 51 -17.78 -2.60 9.66
C GLU A 51 -18.17 -2.46 11.14
N GLU A 52 -19.38 -2.90 11.51
CA GLU A 52 -19.98 -2.69 12.83
C GLU A 52 -19.24 -3.42 13.98
N SER A 53 -18.30 -4.33 13.69
CA SER A 53 -17.61 -5.21 14.67
C SER A 53 -16.12 -4.92 14.88
N GLU A 54 -15.69 -3.65 14.76
CA GLU A 54 -14.26 -3.27 14.74
C GLU A 54 -13.43 -3.93 13.64
N SER A 55 -14.05 -4.57 12.65
CA SER A 55 -13.37 -5.02 11.43
C SER A 55 -13.32 -3.90 10.41
N ALA A 56 -12.35 -4.01 9.51
CA ALA A 56 -12.25 -3.18 8.32
C ALA A 56 -11.97 -4.07 7.12
N ARG A 57 -12.44 -3.64 5.96
CA ARG A 57 -12.18 -4.32 4.69
C ARG A 57 -11.51 -3.37 3.72
N LEU A 58 -10.49 -3.88 3.03
CA LEU A 58 -9.80 -3.13 1.99
C LEU A 58 -10.69 -3.06 0.74
N VAL A 59 -10.99 -1.85 0.28
CA VAL A 59 -11.84 -1.66 -0.89
C VAL A 59 -11.01 -1.84 -2.17
N ARG A 60 -11.58 -2.58 -3.13
CA ARG A 60 -10.99 -2.86 -4.43
C ARG A 60 -11.98 -2.42 -5.50
N LEU A 61 -11.65 -1.34 -6.20
CA LEU A 61 -12.55 -0.72 -7.17
C LEU A 61 -12.22 -1.17 -8.60
N PRO A 62 -13.19 -1.26 -9.52
CA PRO A 62 -12.90 -1.46 -10.93
C PRO A 62 -12.05 -0.29 -11.48
N LEU A 63 -11.22 -0.56 -12.48
CA LEU A 63 -10.39 0.49 -13.11
C LEU A 63 -11.22 1.61 -13.77
N SER A 64 -12.47 1.32 -14.14
CA SER A 64 -13.42 2.30 -14.68
C SER A 64 -14.05 3.21 -13.61
N HIS A 65 -13.72 3.03 -12.33
CA HIS A 65 -14.31 3.84 -11.27
C HIS A 65 -13.88 5.32 -11.41
N PRO A 66 -14.80 6.31 -11.27
CA PRO A 66 -14.50 7.73 -11.47
C PRO A 66 -13.36 8.27 -10.60
N LEU A 67 -13.11 7.64 -9.44
CA LEU A 67 -12.00 7.96 -8.54
C LEU A 67 -10.63 7.96 -9.25
N PHE A 68 -10.44 7.13 -10.29
CA PHE A 68 -9.18 7.01 -11.00
C PHE A 68 -9.07 7.94 -12.21
N ALA A 69 -10.13 8.70 -12.55
CA ALA A 69 -10.16 9.52 -13.77
C ALA A 69 -9.12 10.66 -13.76
N GLU A 70 -8.76 11.17 -12.57
CA GLU A 70 -7.80 12.27 -12.40
C GLU A 70 -6.39 11.78 -11.98
N CYS A 71 -6.17 10.47 -11.91
CA CYS A 71 -4.85 9.92 -11.61
C CYS A 71 -3.88 10.20 -12.76
N GLN A 72 -2.78 10.89 -12.47
CA GLN A 72 -1.76 11.22 -13.47
C GLN A 72 -0.73 10.10 -13.63
N ASP A 73 -0.43 9.40 -12.54
CA ASP A 73 0.54 8.31 -12.55
C ASP A 73 -0.10 7.00 -12.97
N ALA A 74 0.65 6.20 -13.73
CA ALA A 74 0.23 4.86 -14.09
C ALA A 74 0.10 3.98 -12.84
N PRO A 75 -0.90 3.09 -12.77
CA PRO A 75 -1.03 2.18 -11.65
C PRO A 75 0.09 1.17 -11.56
N ILE A 76 0.34 0.71 -10.34
CA ILE A 76 1.35 -0.30 -10.03
C ILE A 76 0.67 -1.67 -9.99
N PHE A 77 1.19 -2.62 -10.75
CA PHE A 77 0.68 -4.00 -10.77
C PHE A 77 1.12 -4.73 -9.51
N LEU A 78 0.18 -5.23 -8.70
CA LEU A 78 0.52 -5.98 -7.48
C LEU A 78 0.64 -7.48 -7.74
N GLY A 79 -0.20 -8.01 -8.64
CA GLY A 79 -0.32 -9.44 -8.90
C GLY A 79 -1.74 -9.78 -9.35
N ARG A 80 -2.13 -11.04 -9.16
CA ARG A 80 -3.44 -11.56 -9.50
C ARG A 80 -3.88 -12.64 -8.52
N ASP A 81 -5.17 -12.92 -8.55
CA ASP A 81 -5.73 -14.13 -7.98
C ASP A 81 -6.84 -14.67 -8.90
N THR A 82 -7.69 -15.55 -8.38
CA THR A 82 -8.80 -16.13 -9.11
C THR A 82 -9.86 -15.12 -9.54
N GLU A 83 -9.93 -13.95 -8.90
CA GLU A 83 -10.89 -12.89 -9.22
C GLU A 83 -10.38 -11.96 -10.33
N GLY A 84 -9.07 -11.91 -10.56
CA GLY A 84 -8.46 -11.12 -11.63
C GLY A 84 -7.14 -10.47 -11.23
N ALA A 85 -6.69 -9.51 -12.04
CA ALA A 85 -5.51 -8.72 -11.75
C ALA A 85 -5.82 -7.66 -10.69
N LEU A 86 -4.81 -7.34 -9.89
CA LEU A 86 -4.89 -6.31 -8.87
C LEU A 86 -3.78 -5.27 -9.07
N PHE A 87 -4.19 -4.02 -9.09
CA PHE A 87 -3.32 -2.86 -9.17
C PHE A 87 -3.46 -1.99 -7.93
N THR A 88 -2.64 -0.94 -7.86
CA THR A 88 -2.85 0.15 -6.93
C THR A 88 -2.65 1.50 -7.60
N HIS A 89 -3.47 2.47 -7.19
CA HIS A 89 -3.40 3.87 -7.62
C HIS A 89 -3.17 4.76 -6.41
N ASP A 90 -2.35 5.79 -6.62
CA ASP A 90 -2.28 6.93 -5.73
C ASP A 90 -3.19 8.05 -6.25
N ILE A 91 -4.12 8.50 -5.41
CA ILE A 91 -5.05 9.60 -5.70
C ILE A 91 -4.66 10.88 -4.93
N SER A 92 -3.43 10.97 -4.40
CA SER A 92 -2.95 12.09 -3.59
C SER A 92 -2.99 13.46 -4.29
N GLY A 93 -3.22 13.50 -5.61
CA GLY A 93 -3.52 14.73 -6.35
C GLY A 93 -4.83 15.38 -5.94
N TRP A 94 -5.80 14.61 -5.43
CA TRP A 94 -7.04 15.13 -4.87
C TRP A 94 -6.80 15.86 -3.55
N GLN A 95 -7.40 17.06 -3.42
CA GLN A 95 -7.35 17.88 -2.21
C GLN A 95 -8.76 17.98 -1.60
N PRO A 96 -9.02 17.33 -0.45
CA PRO A 96 -10.27 17.49 0.28
C PRO A 96 -10.40 18.90 0.86
N GLU A 97 -11.62 19.42 0.95
CA GLU A 97 -11.90 20.77 1.44
C GLU A 97 -11.57 20.93 2.94
N ASP A 98 -11.82 19.90 3.76
CA ASP A 98 -11.72 19.93 5.23
C ASP A 98 -10.51 19.16 5.79
N VAL A 99 -9.32 19.35 5.24
CA VAL A 99 -8.11 18.69 5.75
C VAL A 99 -7.45 19.50 6.86
N ASN A 100 -7.46 18.98 8.09
CA ASN A 100 -6.58 19.47 9.14
C ASN A 100 -5.14 18.98 8.93
N ALA A 101 -4.31 19.84 8.30
CA ALA A 101 -2.89 19.54 8.04
C ALA A 101 -2.07 19.22 9.31
N ALA A 102 -2.51 19.67 10.49
CA ALA A 102 -1.80 19.42 11.75
C ALA A 102 -2.02 18.01 12.31
N GLU A 103 -3.11 17.33 11.93
CA GLU A 103 -3.42 15.96 12.37
C GLU A 103 -2.82 14.91 11.42
N LEU A 104 -2.65 15.28 10.15
CA LEU A 104 -2.04 14.46 9.12
C LEU A 104 -0.60 14.07 9.47
N GLY A 105 -0.32 12.77 9.41
CA GLY A 105 1.04 12.25 9.59
C GLY A 105 1.52 12.19 11.04
N SER A 106 0.63 12.40 12.02
CA SER A 106 0.89 12.03 13.41
C SER A 106 1.10 10.50 13.55
N PHE A 107 1.70 10.04 14.65
CA PHE A 107 2.03 8.63 14.85
C PHE A 107 0.79 7.71 14.77
N LEU A 108 -0.35 8.21 15.22
CA LEU A 108 -1.68 7.62 15.05
C LEU A 108 -2.59 8.73 14.52
N ASP A 109 -2.68 8.85 13.20
CA ASP A 109 -3.51 9.84 12.52
C ASP A 109 -4.99 9.38 12.56
N PRO A 110 -5.86 10.06 13.33
CA PRO A 110 -7.26 9.65 13.48
C PRO A 110 -8.13 10.14 12.31
N SER A 111 -7.59 10.97 11.42
CA SER A 111 -8.40 11.64 10.41
C SER A 111 -8.81 10.67 9.31
N GLU A 112 -10.04 10.84 8.85
CA GLU A 112 -10.64 10.05 7.78
C GLU A 112 -11.06 10.98 6.66
N GLN A 113 -10.77 10.57 5.44
CA GLN A 113 -11.11 11.37 4.26
C GLN A 113 -12.07 10.58 3.39
N GLN A 114 -13.21 11.18 3.06
CA GLN A 114 -14.19 10.60 2.15
C GLN A 114 -14.17 11.39 0.84
N HIS A 115 -13.85 10.72 -0.26
CA HIS A 115 -13.91 11.34 -1.58
C HIS A 115 -15.37 11.42 -2.08
N PRO A 116 -15.81 12.52 -2.72
CA PRO A 116 -17.21 12.69 -3.16
C PRO A 116 -17.73 11.60 -4.11
N ALA A 117 -16.85 10.97 -4.89
CA ALA A 117 -17.18 9.86 -5.78
C ALA A 117 -17.30 8.48 -5.09
N LEU A 118 -17.17 8.41 -3.76
CA LEU A 118 -17.28 7.17 -2.99
C LEU A 118 -18.65 7.02 -2.34
N THR A 119 -19.01 5.79 -2.00
CA THR A 119 -20.23 5.52 -1.24
C THR A 119 -20.08 5.88 0.23
N GLN A 120 -21.21 6.04 0.94
CA GLN A 120 -21.19 6.37 2.36
C GLN A 120 -20.53 5.25 3.17
N GLY A 121 -19.52 5.61 3.98
CA GLY A 121 -18.76 4.68 4.82
C GLY A 121 -17.43 4.20 4.23
N GLU A 122 -17.16 4.50 2.96
CA GLU A 122 -15.84 4.28 2.34
C GLU A 122 -14.94 5.48 2.62
N VAL A 123 -13.83 5.25 3.33
CA VAL A 123 -12.93 6.31 3.79
C VAL A 123 -11.47 5.94 3.58
N PHE A 124 -10.62 6.95 3.42
CA PHE A 124 -9.17 6.82 3.54
C PHE A 124 -8.77 7.00 4.99
N ALA A 125 -8.16 5.98 5.59
CA ALA A 125 -7.80 5.97 7.00
C ALA A 125 -6.38 5.41 7.24
N GLU A 126 -5.78 5.74 8.37
CA GLU A 126 -4.38 5.43 8.67
C GLU A 126 -4.13 3.92 8.83
N LEU A 127 -3.15 3.40 8.08
CA LEU A 127 -2.94 1.95 7.94
C LEU A 127 -2.48 1.29 9.25
N ARG A 128 -1.57 1.89 10.02
CA ARG A 128 -1.01 1.29 11.25
C ARG A 128 -2.11 0.96 12.27
N GLY A 129 -3.05 1.88 12.50
CA GLY A 129 -4.20 1.64 13.37
C GLY A 129 -5.19 0.61 12.83
N LEU A 130 -5.29 0.48 11.50
CA LEU A 130 -6.19 -0.45 10.84
C LEU A 130 -5.65 -1.87 10.70
N MET A 131 -4.33 -2.08 10.75
CA MET A 131 -3.72 -3.38 10.45
C MET A 131 -4.30 -4.55 11.25
N THR A 132 -4.71 -4.33 12.51
CA THR A 132 -5.28 -5.38 13.37
C THR A 132 -6.75 -5.69 13.08
N ARG A 133 -7.40 -4.86 12.26
CA ARG A 133 -8.82 -4.95 11.90
C ARG A 133 -9.04 -5.53 10.50
N LEU A 134 -7.97 -5.62 9.70
CA LEU A 134 -7.99 -6.19 8.35
C LEU A 134 -7.84 -7.72 8.40
N SER A 135 -8.44 -8.39 7.42
CA SER A 135 -8.13 -9.80 7.16
C SER A 135 -6.65 -9.99 6.78
N PRO A 136 -6.05 -11.17 6.95
CA PRO A 136 -4.67 -11.42 6.54
C PRO A 136 -4.39 -11.09 5.06
N ARG A 137 -5.36 -11.38 4.17
CA ARG A 137 -5.25 -11.04 2.74
C ARG A 137 -5.24 -9.53 2.52
N ASP A 138 -6.16 -8.81 3.14
CA ASP A 138 -6.23 -7.35 2.99
C ASP A 138 -5.01 -6.66 3.61
N ALA A 139 -4.54 -7.16 4.75
CA ALA A 139 -3.32 -6.69 5.39
C ALA A 139 -2.08 -6.89 4.50
N GLU A 140 -1.93 -8.06 3.87
CA GLU A 140 -0.87 -8.35 2.90
C GLU A 140 -0.92 -7.36 1.71
N LEU A 141 -2.09 -7.19 1.09
CA LEU A 141 -2.25 -6.34 -0.08
C LEU A 141 -2.03 -4.85 0.24
N ALA A 142 -2.60 -4.36 1.35
CA ALA A 142 -2.42 -2.98 1.79
C ALA A 142 -0.96 -2.67 2.14
N ALA A 143 -0.27 -3.58 2.84
CA ALA A 143 1.14 -3.42 3.15
C ALA A 143 2.02 -3.40 1.89
N MET A 144 1.76 -4.31 0.95
CA MET A 144 2.50 -4.38 -0.32
C MET A 144 2.32 -3.12 -1.17
N ALA A 145 1.07 -2.70 -1.36
CA ALA A 145 0.72 -1.50 -2.12
C ALA A 145 1.31 -0.23 -1.48
N ARG A 146 1.16 -0.08 -0.15
CA ARG A 146 1.72 1.06 0.58
C ARG A 146 3.24 1.11 0.46
N ALA A 147 3.92 -0.03 0.58
CA ALA A 147 5.38 -0.09 0.54
C ALA A 147 5.94 0.35 -0.83
N VAL A 148 5.37 -0.15 -1.93
CA VAL A 148 5.85 0.21 -3.28
C VAL A 148 5.54 1.66 -3.65
N GLN A 149 4.37 2.18 -3.27
CA GLN A 149 4.04 3.60 -3.46
C GLN A 149 4.97 4.52 -2.65
N ALA A 150 5.11 4.26 -1.34
CA ALA A 150 5.96 5.08 -0.47
C ALA A 150 7.44 5.06 -0.89
N TRP A 151 7.90 3.95 -1.50
CA TRP A 151 9.21 3.91 -2.11
C TRP A 151 9.33 4.90 -3.28
N HIS A 152 8.35 4.95 -4.17
CA HIS A 152 8.36 5.92 -5.28
C HIS A 152 8.33 7.38 -4.81
N ASP A 153 7.58 7.69 -3.75
CA ASP A 153 7.52 9.04 -3.16
C ASP A 153 8.90 9.55 -2.73
N THR A 154 9.75 8.65 -2.25
CA THR A 154 11.04 8.98 -1.63
C THR A 154 12.25 8.69 -2.53
N HIS A 155 12.06 7.95 -3.63
CA HIS A 155 13.14 7.49 -4.51
C HIS A 155 12.95 7.96 -5.96
N GLY A 156 12.53 9.22 -6.15
CA GLY A 156 12.32 9.82 -7.47
C GLY A 156 13.58 10.05 -8.31
N PHE A 157 14.77 9.99 -7.71
CA PHE A 157 16.05 10.29 -8.34
C PHE A 157 17.06 9.14 -8.19
N CYS A 158 17.94 9.01 -9.17
CA CYS A 158 18.97 7.99 -9.21
C CYS A 158 19.98 8.18 -8.07
N ALA A 159 20.12 7.17 -7.21
CA ALA A 159 21.08 7.18 -6.10
C ALA A 159 22.55 7.21 -6.56
N ARG A 160 22.82 6.92 -7.84
CA ARG A 160 24.19 6.92 -8.41
C ARG A 160 24.60 8.28 -8.99
N CYS A 161 23.71 8.95 -9.73
CA CYS A 161 24.06 10.17 -10.48
C CYS A 161 23.12 11.36 -10.25
N GLY A 162 22.06 11.22 -9.45
CA GLY A 162 21.13 12.30 -9.12
C GLY A 162 20.09 12.65 -10.18
N THR A 163 20.12 12.03 -11.37
CA THR A 163 19.11 12.26 -12.43
C THR A 163 17.75 11.69 -12.02
N LYS A 164 16.64 12.37 -12.36
CA LYS A 164 15.28 11.83 -12.16
C LYS A 164 15.17 10.46 -12.85
N SER A 165 14.77 9.44 -12.11
CA SER A 165 14.61 8.09 -12.65
C SER A 165 13.17 7.86 -13.09
N GLU A 166 12.95 6.89 -13.96
CA GLU A 166 11.65 6.53 -14.54
C GLU A 166 11.13 5.24 -13.92
N ILE A 167 9.81 5.09 -13.80
CA ILE A 167 9.21 3.84 -13.29
C ILE A 167 9.30 2.77 -14.38
N ALA A 168 9.69 1.56 -13.99
CA ALA A 168 9.79 0.39 -14.85
C ALA A 168 9.22 -0.86 -14.17
N ASN A 169 9.10 -1.96 -14.92
CA ASN A 169 8.58 -3.25 -14.42
C ASN A 169 7.27 -3.12 -13.63
N ALA A 170 6.29 -2.44 -14.23
CA ALA A 170 4.96 -2.22 -13.67
C ALA A 170 4.95 -1.67 -12.23
N GLY A 171 5.91 -0.79 -11.90
CA GLY A 171 6.06 -0.16 -10.58
C GLY A 171 7.11 -0.80 -9.67
N TRP A 172 7.68 -1.96 -10.03
CA TRP A 172 8.62 -2.69 -9.17
C TRP A 172 10.09 -2.39 -9.46
N GLN A 173 10.37 -1.39 -10.29
CA GLN A 173 11.71 -0.94 -10.61
C GLN A 173 11.69 0.54 -10.95
N ARG A 174 12.83 1.20 -10.80
CA ARG A 174 13.09 2.50 -11.42
C ARG A 174 14.40 2.47 -12.20
N ASP A 175 14.39 3.03 -13.39
CA ASP A 175 15.53 3.05 -14.30
C ASP A 175 16.05 4.47 -14.49
N CYS A 176 17.37 4.63 -14.41
CA CYS A 176 18.00 5.91 -14.66
C CYS A 176 18.30 6.07 -16.17
N PRO A 177 17.68 7.02 -16.87
CA PRO A 177 17.91 7.21 -18.31
C PRO A 177 19.31 7.73 -18.63
N ALA A 178 20.00 8.36 -17.67
CA ALA A 178 21.33 8.94 -17.88
C ALA A 178 22.48 7.95 -17.71
N CYS A 179 22.40 7.04 -16.72
CA CYS A 179 23.51 6.14 -16.40
C CYS A 179 23.16 4.64 -16.45
N GLY A 180 21.91 4.29 -16.79
CA GLY A 180 21.44 2.92 -16.90
C GLY A 180 21.34 2.16 -15.57
N ALA A 181 21.46 2.85 -14.42
CA ALA A 181 21.31 2.19 -13.12
C ALA A 181 19.85 1.78 -12.87
N HIS A 182 19.68 0.57 -12.33
CA HIS A 182 18.39 0.04 -11.88
C HIS A 182 18.27 0.19 -10.36
N HIS A 183 17.08 0.57 -9.91
CA HIS A 183 16.72 0.69 -8.50
C HIS A 183 15.48 -0.14 -8.21
N PHE A 184 15.47 -0.80 -7.06
CA PHE A 184 14.40 -1.72 -6.65
C PHE A 184 13.78 -1.28 -5.32
N PRO A 185 12.50 -1.62 -5.05
CA PRO A 185 11.87 -1.36 -3.78
C PRO A 185 12.69 -1.86 -2.60
N ARG A 186 12.80 -1.02 -1.58
CA ARG A 186 13.56 -1.31 -0.36
C ARG A 186 12.72 -2.14 0.61
N THR A 187 13.34 -3.14 1.22
CA THR A 187 12.79 -3.84 2.40
C THR A 187 13.74 -3.65 3.56
N ASP A 188 13.25 -3.08 4.66
CA ASP A 188 14.02 -2.88 5.88
C ASP A 188 13.72 -4.01 6.87
N PRO A 189 14.63 -5.00 7.05
CA PRO A 189 14.41 -6.09 7.99
C PRO A 189 14.45 -5.56 9.43
N VAL A 190 13.37 -5.82 10.18
CA VAL A 190 13.22 -5.42 11.59
C VAL A 190 12.99 -6.66 12.44
N VAL A 191 13.52 -6.64 13.66
CA VAL A 191 13.31 -7.69 14.66
C VAL A 191 12.45 -7.18 15.81
N ILE A 192 11.50 -8.02 16.25
CA ILE A 192 10.70 -7.80 17.47
C ILE A 192 10.93 -8.99 18.42
N MET A 193 11.20 -8.71 19.69
CA MET A 193 11.68 -9.70 20.65
C MET A 193 10.84 -9.67 21.93
N ALA A 194 10.43 -10.85 22.40
CA ALA A 194 9.88 -11.07 23.73
C ALA A 194 11.02 -11.47 24.69
N VAL A 195 11.60 -10.51 25.39
CA VAL A 195 12.72 -10.76 26.32
C VAL A 195 12.16 -11.18 27.69
N THR A 196 12.47 -12.41 28.13
CA THR A 196 11.88 -13.01 29.33
C THR A 196 12.88 -13.17 30.49
N ARG A 197 12.37 -13.12 31.72
CA ARG A 197 13.09 -13.50 32.95
C ARG A 197 12.12 -14.24 33.87
N GLY A 198 12.20 -15.57 33.90
CA GLY A 198 11.20 -16.38 34.61
C GLY A 198 9.80 -16.13 34.03
N ASN A 199 8.83 -15.75 34.88
CA ASN A 199 7.47 -15.39 34.47
C ASN A 199 7.29 -13.88 34.17
N ALA A 200 8.36 -13.14 33.92
CA ALA A 200 8.33 -11.72 33.58
C ALA A 200 8.79 -11.47 32.13
N ILE A 201 8.26 -10.42 31.51
CA ILE A 201 8.64 -9.95 30.17
C ILE A 201 9.06 -8.47 30.24
N LEU A 202 10.14 -8.10 29.53
CA LEU A 202 10.57 -6.71 29.40
C LEU A 202 9.74 -6.03 28.31
N LEU A 203 9.12 -4.90 28.66
CA LEU A 203 8.38 -4.03 27.74
C LEU A 203 9.02 -2.63 27.73
N GLY A 204 9.14 -2.05 26.55
CA GLY A 204 9.55 -0.65 26.36
C GLY A 204 8.43 0.17 25.72
N ARG A 205 8.42 1.49 25.93
CA ARG A 205 7.58 2.41 25.16
C ARG A 205 8.41 3.60 24.68
N SER A 206 8.16 4.04 23.47
CA SER A 206 8.72 5.29 22.93
C SER A 206 7.91 6.51 23.45
N PRO A 207 8.51 7.71 23.57
CA PRO A 207 7.81 8.91 24.05
C PRO A 207 6.52 9.27 23.30
N GLY A 208 6.38 8.89 22.03
CA GLY A 208 5.19 9.17 21.21
C GLY A 208 3.97 8.29 21.46
N TRP A 209 4.04 7.30 22.35
CA TRP A 209 2.89 6.42 22.66
C TRP A 209 1.91 7.07 23.66
N PRO A 210 0.59 6.75 23.58
CA PRO A 210 -0.39 7.21 24.56
C PRO A 210 0.02 6.96 26.01
N LYS A 211 -0.42 7.85 26.92
CA LYS A 211 -0.23 7.66 28.36
C LYS A 211 -1.07 6.46 28.82
N ARG A 212 -0.54 5.72 29.81
CA ARG A 212 -1.27 4.63 30.47
C ARG A 212 -2.42 5.18 31.30
#